data_AF-A0A958RJS5-F1
#
_entry.id   AF-A0A958RJS5-F1
#
_cell.length_a   1.000
_cell.length_b   1.000
_cell.length_c   1.000
_cell.angle_alpha   90.00
_cell.angle_beta   90.00
_cell.angle_gamma   90.00
#
_symmetry.space_group_name_H-M   'P 1'
#
loop_
_entity.id
_entity.type
_entity.pdbx_description
1 polymer ?
#
loop_
_entity_poly.entity_id
_entity_poly.type
_entity_poly.pdbx_seq_one_letter_code
_entity_poly.pdbx_strand_id
1 'polypeptide(L)'
;MKKYYVALLFFASITVVAQDKTNPLLNFDTAKMQTSVLVHKSPVVDLQGLNNKTVNLFDFYQAYKAISFGDLEKRLLPLEHLKVLKKQSYVTRVIPMAILQTEYDMITDEALQNNSVSKDSQGYLVNDGSSIFEKHQLTLASVLRAKHKGLEATFNLSDANVYNTTNASVQSIEIDFNDGNGFRTINLDENMTVNYSEAGQKLIRFKISLDTGEVITRNSKIEILYSNADLSARSGDVINTFTSSITPDLSVYGETMSYPGIGEYELFLSPDNVLDKPIFLVDGFDPEDSRSILGIYDLLNFNDGSSTSNLGDIVRAEGFDIVILNFPIYVRSQDNAVVDGGADFIERNAMLLVDLINLINTDKVGNEQNVVIGPSMGGLISRYALNYMENQNMNHDTRLWISFDSPHQGANVPIGFQHQFNFLAFGLDDFWILGDQNVEELQPFINGMLKSPAARQMLTDQFESHITDSDGVTFNSALALPQSHYYKGIFDNRIQTLTTSGFPELIRNVSIINGSGINNRY
;
A
#
# COMPACT_ATOMS: atom_id res chain seq x y z
N MET A 1 -36.54 -6.38 -14.19
CA MET A 1 -35.94 -5.02 -14.14
C MET A 1 -35.35 -4.81 -12.75
N LYS A 2 -34.02 -4.92 -12.61
CA LYS A 2 -33.33 -4.60 -11.36
C LYS A 2 -33.38 -3.08 -11.19
N LYS A 3 -34.12 -2.60 -10.19
CA LYS A 3 -34.16 -1.17 -9.85
C LYS A 3 -32.93 -0.86 -9.00
N TYR A 4 -31.99 -0.12 -9.57
CA TYR A 4 -30.92 0.52 -8.81
C TYR A 4 -31.51 1.73 -8.11
N TYR A 5 -31.66 1.68 -6.79
CA TYR A 5 -32.01 2.85 -5.99
C TYR A 5 -30.72 3.55 -5.60
N VAL A 6 -30.40 4.65 -6.29
CA VAL A 6 -29.49 5.66 -5.78
C VAL A 6 -30.22 6.33 -4.62
N ALA A 7 -29.80 6.06 -3.39
CA ALA A 7 -30.24 6.83 -2.24
C ALA A 7 -29.66 8.25 -2.36
N LEU A 8 -30.46 9.16 -2.90
CA LEU A 8 -30.23 10.60 -2.83
C LEU A 8 -30.39 11.02 -1.37
N LEU A 9 -29.29 11.02 -0.61
CA LEU A 9 -29.22 11.78 0.63
C LEU A 9 -29.07 13.25 0.25
N PHE A 10 -30.08 14.04 0.58
CA PHE A 10 -30.01 15.50 0.51
C PHE A 10 -28.84 15.97 1.36
N PHE A 11 -27.78 16.46 0.72
CA PHE A 11 -26.81 17.36 1.37
C PHE A 11 -27.50 18.71 1.57
N ALA A 12 -28.35 18.80 2.60
CA ALA A 12 -28.72 20.09 3.15
C ALA A 12 -27.50 20.59 3.93
N SER A 13 -26.85 21.64 3.41
CA SER A 13 -25.89 22.44 4.17
C SER A 13 -26.64 23.13 5.31
N ILE A 14 -26.73 22.45 6.44
CA ILE A 14 -27.27 23.02 7.68
C ILE A 14 -26.08 23.31 8.56
N THR A 15 -25.85 24.59 8.85
CA THR A 15 -24.93 25.03 9.90
C THR A 15 -25.43 24.46 11.23
N VAL A 16 -24.91 23.31 11.63
CA VAL A 16 -25.10 22.76 12.97
C VAL A 16 -24.00 23.35 13.84
N VAL A 17 -24.41 24.04 14.90
CA VAL A 17 -23.50 24.40 15.98
C VAL A 17 -22.93 23.09 16.53
N ALA A 18 -21.64 22.87 16.33
CA ALA A 18 -20.92 21.73 16.91
C ALA A 18 -20.97 21.86 18.43
N GLN A 19 -21.92 21.19 19.06
CA GLN A 19 -21.79 20.80 20.45
C GLN A 19 -21.03 19.48 20.47
N ASP A 20 -19.86 19.48 21.09
CA ASP A 20 -19.05 18.30 21.37
C ASP A 20 -19.82 17.37 22.31
N LYS A 21 -20.65 16.50 21.72
CA LYS A 21 -21.52 15.59 22.45
C LYS A 21 -20.89 14.20 22.41
N THR A 22 -20.10 13.91 23.42
CA THR A 22 -19.29 12.68 23.54
C THR A 22 -20.08 11.35 23.57
N ASN A 23 -21.42 11.38 23.59
CA ASN A 23 -22.26 10.18 23.46
C ASN A 23 -23.56 10.48 22.66
N PRO A 24 -23.62 10.15 21.35
CA PRO A 24 -24.80 10.38 20.53
C PRO A 24 -26.02 9.55 20.92
N LEU A 25 -25.80 8.42 21.60
CA LEU A 25 -26.82 7.49 22.05
C LEU A 25 -27.33 7.80 23.46
N LEU A 26 -26.92 8.91 24.08
CA LEU A 26 -27.28 9.26 25.46
C LEU A 26 -28.79 9.20 25.74
N ASN A 27 -29.60 9.69 24.79
CA ASN A 27 -31.07 9.71 24.89
C ASN A 27 -31.74 8.64 24.02
N PHE A 28 -30.95 7.76 23.40
CA PHE A 28 -31.46 6.75 22.49
C PHE A 28 -31.88 5.51 23.29
N ASP A 29 -33.15 5.11 23.19
CA ASP A 29 -33.64 3.93 23.91
C ASP A 29 -33.08 2.65 23.28
N THR A 30 -32.16 1.99 23.99
CA THR A 30 -31.55 0.73 23.62
C THR A 30 -32.18 -0.47 24.32
N ALA A 31 -33.26 -0.29 25.09
CA ALA A 31 -33.85 -1.36 25.92
C ALA A 31 -34.40 -2.55 25.11
N LYS A 32 -34.68 -2.35 23.81
CA LYS A 32 -35.15 -3.39 22.89
C LYS A 32 -34.04 -4.02 22.04
N MET A 33 -32.80 -3.59 22.20
CA MET A 33 -31.65 -4.27 21.59
C MET A 33 -31.51 -5.68 22.19
N GLN A 34 -31.06 -6.61 21.37
CA GLN A 34 -30.79 -7.99 21.75
C GLN A 34 -29.31 -8.22 22.07
N THR A 35 -28.44 -7.28 21.72
CA THR A 35 -27.00 -7.32 21.97
C THR A 35 -26.54 -6.00 22.59
N SER A 36 -25.27 -5.93 23.02
CA SER A 36 -24.63 -4.69 23.47
C SER A 36 -23.82 -3.99 22.37
N VAL A 37 -24.00 -4.39 21.11
CA VAL A 37 -23.31 -3.81 19.95
C VAL A 37 -24.35 -3.24 18.99
N LEU A 38 -24.32 -1.92 18.77
CA LEU A 38 -25.18 -1.25 17.78
C LEU A 38 -24.33 -0.87 16.56
N VAL A 39 -24.68 -1.41 15.40
CA VAL A 39 -24.01 -1.06 14.13
C VAL A 39 -25.01 -0.41 13.19
N HIS A 40 -24.57 0.65 12.53
CA HIS A 40 -25.38 1.31 11.52
C HIS A 40 -25.07 0.79 10.12
N LYS A 41 -26.09 0.78 9.26
CA LYS A 41 -25.92 0.50 7.84
C LYS A 41 -25.09 1.58 7.19
N SER A 42 -23.99 1.18 6.55
CA SER A 42 -23.11 2.09 5.84
C SER A 42 -23.50 2.18 4.36
N PRO A 43 -23.49 3.38 3.75
CA PRO A 43 -23.69 3.52 2.31
C PRO A 43 -22.48 3.03 1.48
N VAL A 44 -21.31 2.90 2.12
CA VAL A 44 -20.04 2.55 1.48
C VAL A 44 -19.53 1.17 1.86
N VAL A 45 -20.03 0.59 2.97
CA VAL A 45 -19.58 -0.69 3.52
C VAL A 45 -20.77 -1.63 3.75
N ASP A 46 -20.68 -2.85 3.21
CA ASP A 46 -21.66 -3.90 3.47
C ASP A 46 -21.07 -4.96 4.41
N LEU A 47 -21.42 -4.89 5.70
CA LEU A 47 -21.00 -5.85 6.71
C LEU A 47 -21.77 -7.17 6.65
N GLN A 48 -23.03 -7.14 6.21
CA GLN A 48 -23.90 -8.32 6.22
C GLN A 48 -23.43 -9.38 5.22
N GLY A 49 -22.82 -8.94 4.12
CA GLY A 49 -22.24 -9.82 3.10
C GLY A 49 -20.93 -10.51 3.51
N LEU A 50 -20.24 -10.06 4.57
CA LEU A 50 -18.86 -10.50 4.86
C LEU A 50 -18.75 -11.96 5.33
N ASN A 51 -19.77 -12.51 6.00
CA ASN A 51 -19.78 -13.92 6.43
C ASN A 51 -19.60 -14.92 5.27
N ASN A 52 -20.01 -14.52 4.05
CA ASN A 52 -20.03 -15.37 2.87
C ASN A 52 -18.91 -15.05 1.86
N LYS A 53 -18.00 -14.14 2.22
CA LYS A 53 -16.88 -13.73 1.36
C LYS A 53 -15.57 -14.27 1.90
N THR A 54 -14.61 -14.48 0.99
CA THR A 54 -13.21 -14.55 1.37
C THR A 54 -12.75 -13.14 1.72
N VAL A 55 -12.43 -12.91 2.99
CA VAL A 55 -12.06 -11.59 3.48
C VAL A 55 -10.57 -11.32 3.27
N ASN A 56 -10.23 -10.06 3.03
CA ASN A 56 -8.86 -9.57 3.15
C ASN A 56 -8.68 -8.85 4.50
N LEU A 57 -7.46 -8.38 4.74
CA LEU A 57 -7.11 -7.55 5.90
C LEU A 57 -8.06 -6.35 6.10
N PHE A 58 -8.38 -5.65 5.02
CA PHE A 58 -9.16 -4.42 5.07
C PHE A 58 -10.66 -4.69 5.32
N ASP A 59 -11.20 -5.79 4.80
CA ASP A 59 -12.55 -6.26 5.17
C ASP A 59 -12.64 -6.50 6.69
N PHE A 60 -11.61 -7.13 7.27
CA PHE A 60 -11.52 -7.33 8.72
C PHE A 60 -11.41 -6.01 9.47
N TYR A 61 -10.54 -5.09 9.03
CA TYR A 61 -10.42 -3.76 9.64
C TYR A 61 -11.72 -2.98 9.60
N GLN A 62 -12.43 -3.02 8.48
CA GLN A 62 -13.69 -2.31 8.32
C GLN A 62 -14.77 -2.85 9.25
N ALA A 63 -14.88 -4.18 9.35
CA ALA A 63 -15.80 -4.82 10.29
C ALA A 63 -15.42 -4.57 11.75
N TYR A 64 -14.14 -4.75 12.09
CA TYR A 64 -13.63 -4.53 13.45
C TYR A 64 -13.88 -3.09 13.89
N LYS A 65 -13.63 -2.11 13.02
CA LYS A 65 -13.89 -0.69 13.30
C LYS A 65 -15.36 -0.42 13.63
N ALA A 66 -16.27 -0.91 12.78
CA ALA A 66 -17.70 -0.71 12.98
C ALA A 66 -18.18 -1.36 14.29
N ILE A 67 -17.71 -2.57 14.60
CA ILE A 67 -18.08 -3.31 15.80
C ILE A 67 -17.46 -2.69 17.06
N SER A 68 -16.18 -2.30 17.02
CA SER A 68 -15.48 -1.64 18.14
C SER A 68 -16.11 -0.29 18.48
N PHE A 69 -16.49 0.49 17.47
CA PHE A 69 -17.21 1.75 17.67
C PHE A 69 -18.63 1.52 18.23
N GLY A 70 -19.33 0.50 17.74
CA GLY A 70 -20.70 0.17 18.13
C GLY A 70 -20.85 -0.55 19.47
N ASP A 71 -19.76 -1.01 20.08
CA ASP A 71 -19.77 -1.77 21.32
C ASP A 71 -20.03 -0.86 22.54
N LEU A 72 -21.25 -0.89 23.05
CA LEU A 72 -21.70 -0.05 24.16
C LEU A 72 -20.98 -0.39 25.48
N GLU A 73 -20.43 -1.60 25.59
CA GLU A 73 -19.64 -2.04 26.75
C GLU A 73 -18.14 -1.68 26.63
N LYS A 74 -17.67 -1.21 25.46
CA LYS A 74 -16.27 -0.86 25.19
C LYS A 74 -15.27 -1.98 25.50
N ARG A 75 -15.60 -3.22 25.12
CA ARG A 75 -14.76 -4.41 25.31
C ARG A 75 -13.63 -4.48 24.29
N LEU A 76 -13.83 -3.91 23.09
CA LEU A 76 -12.86 -3.94 22.01
C LEU A 76 -11.92 -2.73 22.04
N LEU A 77 -10.65 -2.96 21.68
CA LEU A 77 -9.68 -1.89 21.49
C LEU A 77 -9.95 -1.11 20.20
N PRO A 78 -9.40 0.11 20.05
CA PRO A 78 -9.42 0.82 18.78
C PRO A 78 -8.68 0.04 17.68
N LEU A 79 -9.13 0.21 16.43
CA LEU A 79 -8.54 -0.44 15.24
C LEU A 79 -7.02 -0.22 15.13
N GLU A 80 -6.50 0.92 15.57
CA GLU A 80 -5.09 1.27 15.51
C GLU A 80 -4.16 0.23 16.16
N HIS A 81 -4.62 -0.50 17.18
CA HIS A 81 -3.85 -1.61 17.76
C HIS A 81 -3.53 -2.69 16.71
N LEU A 82 -4.52 -3.06 15.88
CA LEU A 82 -4.33 -4.05 14.80
C LEU A 82 -3.42 -3.53 13.68
N LYS A 83 -3.45 -2.22 13.39
CA LYS A 83 -2.54 -1.58 12.43
C LYS A 83 -1.10 -1.58 12.93
N VAL A 84 -0.89 -1.37 14.23
CA VAL A 84 0.43 -1.48 14.87
C VAL A 84 0.95 -2.92 14.79
N LEU A 85 0.11 -3.93 15.08
CA LEU A 85 0.50 -5.34 14.94
C LEU A 85 0.92 -5.69 13.50
N LYS A 86 0.16 -5.24 12.49
CA LYS A 86 0.56 -5.37 11.08
C LYS A 86 1.94 -4.76 10.86
N LYS A 87 2.19 -3.52 11.30
CA LYS A 87 3.46 -2.83 11.08
C LYS A 87 4.62 -3.58 11.75
N GLN A 88 4.43 -4.05 12.98
CA GLN A 88 5.43 -4.84 13.71
C GLN A 88 5.72 -6.20 13.06
N SER A 89 4.76 -6.79 12.34
CA SER A 89 4.95 -8.07 11.63
C SER A 89 6.06 -8.05 10.57
N TYR A 90 6.39 -6.87 10.01
CA TYR A 90 7.52 -6.73 9.08
C TYR A 90 8.87 -6.82 9.80
N VAL A 91 8.91 -6.43 11.07
CA VAL A 91 10.11 -6.48 11.92
C VAL A 91 10.26 -7.87 12.54
N THR A 92 9.20 -8.42 13.13
CA THR A 92 9.23 -9.73 13.81
C THR A 92 9.23 -10.91 12.84
N ARG A 93 8.83 -10.68 11.58
CA ARG A 93 8.58 -11.70 10.55
C ARG A 93 7.49 -12.72 10.92
N VAL A 94 6.67 -12.42 11.93
CA VAL A 94 5.51 -13.23 12.33
C VAL A 94 4.24 -12.56 11.83
N ILE A 95 3.44 -13.27 11.03
CA ILE A 95 2.19 -12.81 10.45
C ILE A 95 1.07 -12.96 11.50
N PRO A 96 0.50 -11.86 12.02
CA PRO A 96 -0.56 -11.94 13.00
C PRO A 96 -1.86 -12.36 12.32
N MET A 97 -2.67 -13.12 13.04
CA MET A 97 -4.04 -13.48 12.68
C MET A 97 -4.99 -12.88 13.71
N ALA A 98 -6.25 -12.69 13.32
CA ALA A 98 -7.31 -12.28 14.23
C ALA A 98 -8.63 -12.96 13.88
N ILE A 99 -9.46 -13.14 14.91
CA ILE A 99 -10.83 -13.62 14.81
C ILE A 99 -11.74 -12.59 15.46
N LEU A 100 -12.87 -12.30 14.82
CA LEU A 100 -13.93 -11.47 15.37
C LEU A 100 -15.22 -12.28 15.34
N GLN A 101 -15.77 -12.61 16.51
CA GLN A 101 -17.07 -13.25 16.68
C GLN A 101 -18.00 -12.28 17.42
N THR A 102 -19.08 -11.90 16.77
CA THR A 102 -19.97 -10.86 17.28
C THR A 102 -21.40 -11.06 16.85
N GLU A 103 -22.30 -10.60 17.72
CA GLU A 103 -23.70 -10.36 17.40
C GLU A 103 -23.95 -8.88 17.61
N TYR A 104 -24.66 -8.25 16.69
CA TYR A 104 -24.95 -6.83 16.74
C TYR A 104 -26.38 -6.56 16.32
N ASP A 105 -26.98 -5.52 16.89
CA ASP A 105 -28.23 -4.97 16.40
C ASP A 105 -27.94 -3.90 15.33
N MET A 106 -28.78 -3.87 14.30
CA MET A 106 -28.83 -2.80 13.31
C MET A 106 -30.21 -2.15 13.33
N ILE A 107 -30.27 -0.84 13.12
CA ILE A 107 -31.54 -0.13 12.93
C ILE A 107 -32.13 -0.54 11.56
N THR A 108 -33.39 -0.96 11.55
CA THR A 108 -34.05 -1.40 10.32
C THR A 108 -34.24 -0.28 9.30
N ASP A 109 -34.22 -0.62 8.01
CA ASP A 109 -34.49 0.34 6.93
C ASP A 109 -35.88 1.00 7.10
N GLU A 110 -36.87 0.24 7.60
CA GLU A 110 -38.22 0.75 7.88
C GLU A 110 -38.24 1.82 8.98
N ALA A 111 -37.51 1.60 10.08
CA ALA A 111 -37.41 2.55 11.17
C ALA A 111 -36.74 3.88 10.72
N LEU A 112 -35.75 3.80 9.83
CA LEU A 112 -35.11 4.97 9.23
C LEU A 112 -36.05 5.71 8.25
N GLN A 113 -36.91 4.99 7.52
CA GLN A 113 -37.84 5.59 6.55
C GLN A 113 -39.08 6.22 7.20
N ASN A 114 -39.58 5.64 8.30
CA ASN A 114 -40.80 6.09 8.97
C ASN A 114 -40.55 7.15 10.07
N ASN A 115 -39.32 7.67 10.19
CA ASN A 115 -38.90 8.60 11.25
C ASN A 115 -39.07 8.06 12.68
N SER A 116 -39.09 6.73 12.87
CA SER A 116 -39.07 6.12 14.21
C SER A 116 -37.75 6.38 14.94
N VAL A 117 -36.71 6.76 14.20
CA VAL A 117 -35.46 7.33 14.70
C VAL A 117 -35.39 8.80 14.29
N SER A 118 -35.19 9.70 15.24
CA SER A 118 -35.15 11.14 15.00
C SER A 118 -34.16 11.84 15.95
N LYS A 119 -34.03 13.17 15.80
CA LYS A 119 -33.24 14.00 16.71
C LYS A 119 -34.16 14.78 17.64
N ASP A 120 -33.82 14.82 18.92
CA ASP A 120 -34.49 15.70 19.87
C ASP A 120 -34.10 17.18 19.68
N SER A 121 -34.72 18.07 20.46
CA SER A 121 -34.45 19.53 20.42
C SER A 121 -33.00 19.91 20.75
N GLN A 122 -32.26 19.01 21.40
CA GLN A 122 -30.85 19.20 21.73
C GLN A 122 -29.96 18.61 20.62
N GLY A 123 -30.47 17.73 19.76
CA GLY A 123 -29.75 17.05 18.68
C GLY A 123 -29.29 15.63 19.03
N TYR A 124 -29.68 15.07 20.18
CA TYR A 124 -29.43 13.66 20.49
C TYR A 124 -30.36 12.76 19.69
N LEU A 125 -29.89 11.55 19.38
CA LEU A 125 -30.75 10.53 18.81
C LEU A 125 -31.78 10.09 19.83
N VAL A 126 -33.03 10.00 19.38
CA VAL A 126 -34.15 9.43 20.11
C VAL A 126 -34.91 8.47 19.20
N ASN A 127 -35.61 7.52 19.79
CA ASN A 127 -36.57 6.70 19.08
C ASN A 127 -37.93 6.73 19.77
N ASP A 128 -38.97 6.37 19.03
CA ASP A 128 -40.37 6.38 19.47
C ASP A 128 -40.75 5.17 20.36
N GLY A 129 -39.76 4.34 20.73
CA GLY A 129 -39.97 3.12 21.50
C GLY A 129 -40.57 1.97 20.69
N SER A 130 -40.67 2.07 19.36
CA SER A 130 -41.07 0.94 18.50
C SER A 130 -39.94 -0.11 18.38
N SER A 131 -40.25 -1.27 17.80
CA SER A 131 -39.24 -2.32 17.56
C SER A 131 -38.44 -1.98 16.31
N ILE A 132 -37.31 -1.28 16.50
CA ILE A 132 -36.50 -0.73 15.41
C ILE A 132 -35.21 -1.51 15.12
N PHE A 133 -34.92 -2.55 15.89
CA PHE A 133 -33.66 -3.30 15.82
C PHE A 133 -33.83 -4.66 15.17
N GLU A 134 -32.86 -5.02 14.32
CA GLU A 134 -32.68 -6.35 13.76
C GLU A 134 -31.33 -6.91 14.20
N LYS A 135 -31.36 -8.11 14.79
CA LYS A 135 -30.16 -8.81 15.25
C LYS A 135 -29.47 -9.48 14.08
N HIS A 136 -28.16 -9.27 13.98
CA HIS A 136 -27.27 -9.95 13.04
C HIS A 136 -26.11 -10.63 13.78
N GLN A 137 -25.48 -11.57 13.09
CA GLN A 137 -24.27 -12.25 13.56
C GLN A 137 -23.17 -12.09 12.52
N LEU A 138 -21.93 -11.89 12.97
CA LEU A 138 -20.75 -11.82 12.15
C LEU A 138 -19.62 -12.58 12.82
N THR A 139 -19.05 -13.52 12.07
CA THR A 139 -17.79 -14.17 12.46
C THR A 139 -16.81 -13.94 11.33
N LEU A 140 -15.64 -13.38 11.61
CA LEU A 140 -14.57 -13.19 10.65
C LEU A 140 -13.28 -13.78 11.20
N ALA A 141 -12.43 -14.25 10.30
CA ALA A 141 -11.08 -14.65 10.61
C ALA A 141 -10.17 -14.19 9.48
N SER A 142 -9.08 -13.51 9.81
CA SER A 142 -8.19 -12.93 8.80
C SER A 142 -6.72 -13.00 9.21
N VAL A 143 -5.88 -13.12 8.18
CA VAL A 143 -4.44 -12.83 8.28
C VAL A 143 -4.25 -11.32 8.17
N LEU A 144 -3.50 -10.73 9.10
CA LEU A 144 -3.35 -9.28 9.20
C LEU A 144 -2.20 -8.72 8.34
N ARG A 145 -1.94 -9.38 7.19
CA ARG A 145 -0.91 -8.99 6.23
C ARG A 145 -1.35 -9.37 4.82
N ALA A 146 -1.26 -8.44 3.87
CA ALA A 146 -1.69 -8.67 2.49
C ALA A 146 -0.67 -9.49 1.68
N LYS A 147 0.63 -9.25 1.89
CA LYS A 147 1.74 -9.89 1.17
C LYS A 147 2.85 -10.33 2.12
N HIS A 148 3.50 -11.45 1.84
CA HIS A 148 4.69 -11.92 2.55
C HIS A 148 5.75 -12.41 1.55
N LYS A 149 7.01 -11.98 1.71
CA LYS A 149 8.15 -12.38 0.87
C LYS A 149 8.89 -13.53 1.57
N GLY A 150 8.82 -14.73 1.00
CA GLY A 150 9.33 -15.99 1.57
C GLY A 150 8.34 -17.15 1.42
N LEU A 151 8.80 -18.32 0.94
CA LEU A 151 7.99 -19.54 0.94
C LEU A 151 7.79 -20.14 2.34
N GLU A 152 8.70 -19.85 3.27
CA GLU A 152 8.51 -20.12 4.70
C GLU A 152 7.82 -18.92 5.36
N ALA A 153 6.63 -19.14 5.91
CA ALA A 153 5.86 -18.10 6.59
C ALA A 153 5.48 -18.56 8.00
N THR A 154 5.72 -17.71 9.00
CA THR A 154 5.30 -17.97 10.39
C THR A 154 4.04 -17.18 10.71
N PHE A 155 2.98 -17.88 11.12
CA PHE A 155 1.71 -17.29 11.55
C PHE A 155 1.55 -17.39 13.07
N ASN A 156 0.84 -16.44 13.67
CA ASN A 156 0.48 -16.49 15.08
C ASN A 156 -0.93 -15.92 15.30
N LEU A 157 -1.78 -16.67 16.00
CA LEU A 157 -3.05 -16.16 16.51
C LEU A 157 -2.91 -15.99 18.03
N SER A 158 -2.74 -14.75 18.47
CA SER A 158 -2.71 -14.44 19.89
C SER A 158 -4.11 -14.52 20.49
N ASP A 159 -4.22 -14.94 21.75
CA ASP A 159 -5.48 -14.91 22.51
C ASP A 159 -6.08 -13.50 22.54
N ALA A 160 -5.23 -12.47 22.66
CA ALA A 160 -5.64 -11.07 22.63
C ALA A 160 -6.24 -10.61 21.28
N ASN A 161 -6.10 -11.42 20.22
CA ASN A 161 -6.66 -11.16 18.88
C ASN A 161 -7.87 -12.06 18.55
N VAL A 162 -8.40 -12.80 19.53
CA VAL A 162 -9.66 -13.52 19.44
C VAL A 162 -10.75 -12.67 20.11
N TYR A 163 -11.38 -11.81 19.32
CA TYR A 163 -12.41 -10.90 19.79
C TYR A 163 -13.77 -11.59 19.81
N ASN A 164 -14.39 -11.67 20.97
CA ASN A 164 -15.71 -12.27 21.12
C ASN A 164 -16.64 -11.37 21.96
N THR A 165 -17.77 -10.98 21.38
CA THR A 165 -18.82 -10.19 22.06
C THR A 165 -20.11 -10.99 22.28
N THR A 166 -20.07 -12.29 21.99
CA THR A 166 -21.19 -13.23 22.13
C THR A 166 -21.06 -14.06 23.40
N ASN A 167 -22.11 -14.81 23.74
CA ASN A 167 -22.07 -15.74 24.87
C ASN A 167 -21.45 -17.12 24.53
N ALA A 168 -21.23 -17.41 23.24
CA ALA A 168 -20.67 -18.69 22.80
C ALA A 168 -19.15 -18.60 22.78
N SER A 169 -18.45 -19.42 23.58
CA SER A 169 -17.00 -19.40 23.65
C SER A 169 -16.36 -20.20 22.51
N VAL A 170 -15.17 -19.78 22.06
CA VAL A 170 -14.38 -20.51 21.07
C VAL A 170 -13.70 -21.69 21.77
N GLN A 171 -14.05 -22.91 21.39
CA GLN A 171 -13.50 -24.13 21.96
C GLN A 171 -12.22 -24.58 21.26
N SER A 172 -12.18 -24.51 19.94
CA SER A 172 -11.02 -24.90 19.14
C SER A 172 -10.98 -24.19 17.80
N ILE A 173 -9.77 -24.03 17.27
CA ILE A 173 -9.52 -23.43 15.97
C ILE A 173 -8.62 -24.38 15.18
N GLU A 174 -9.05 -24.73 13.98
CA GLU A 174 -8.23 -25.43 13.00
C GLU A 174 -8.02 -24.54 11.77
N ILE A 175 -6.82 -24.53 11.21
CA ILE A 175 -6.49 -23.71 10.04
C ILE A 175 -5.89 -24.59 8.95
N ASP A 176 -6.43 -24.48 7.73
CA ASP A 176 -5.78 -24.93 6.51
C ASP A 176 -5.11 -23.72 5.87
N PHE A 177 -3.77 -23.73 5.87
CA PHE A 177 -2.96 -22.65 5.34
C PHE A 177 -2.77 -22.72 3.82
N ASN A 178 -3.38 -23.69 3.14
CA ASN A 178 -3.20 -23.96 1.71
C ASN A 178 -1.76 -24.33 1.32
N ASP A 179 -1.09 -25.07 2.21
CA ASP A 179 0.24 -25.67 2.01
C ASP A 179 0.17 -27.17 1.67
N GLY A 180 -1.04 -27.71 1.47
CA GLY A 180 -1.26 -29.13 1.16
C GLY A 180 -1.42 -30.04 2.38
N ASN A 181 -1.27 -29.52 3.61
CA ASN A 181 -1.39 -30.31 4.83
C ASN A 181 -2.81 -30.36 5.42
N GLY A 182 -3.78 -29.67 4.81
CA GLY A 182 -5.16 -29.62 5.28
C GLY A 182 -5.31 -28.83 6.59
N PHE A 183 -6.43 -29.06 7.29
CA PHE A 183 -6.71 -28.42 8.57
C PHE A 183 -5.80 -28.95 9.68
N ARG A 184 -5.18 -28.03 10.41
CA ARG A 184 -4.37 -28.31 11.61
C ARG A 184 -4.91 -27.52 12.79
N THR A 185 -5.07 -28.16 13.93
CA THR A 185 -5.37 -27.45 15.19
C THR A 185 -4.24 -26.49 15.51
N ILE A 186 -4.59 -25.26 15.87
CA ILE A 186 -3.63 -24.25 16.32
C ILE A 186 -3.84 -23.96 17.81
N ASN A 187 -2.75 -23.77 18.53
CA ASN A 187 -2.78 -23.25 19.90
C ASN A 187 -2.65 -21.73 19.83
N LEU A 188 -3.39 -21.03 20.69
CA LEU A 188 -3.26 -19.59 20.82
C LEU A 188 -1.87 -19.22 21.36
N ASP A 189 -1.37 -18.06 20.95
CA ASP A 189 -0.06 -17.50 21.30
C ASP A 189 1.16 -18.34 20.85
N GLU A 190 0.96 -19.45 20.13
CA GLU A 190 2.03 -20.26 19.55
C GLU A 190 2.26 -19.97 18.07
N ASN A 191 3.54 -19.96 17.66
CA ASN A 191 3.92 -19.77 16.27
C ASN A 191 3.68 -21.05 15.45
N MET A 192 3.02 -20.89 14.30
CA MET A 192 2.84 -21.93 13.28
C MET A 192 3.65 -21.59 12.04
N THR A 193 4.76 -22.29 11.81
CA THR A 193 5.54 -22.16 10.57
C THR A 193 4.96 -23.04 9.47
N VAL A 194 4.78 -22.44 8.30
CA VAL A 194 4.19 -23.05 7.10
C VAL A 194 5.20 -22.92 5.97
N ASN A 195 5.40 -24.00 5.22
CA ASN A 195 6.27 -24.02 4.06
C ASN A 195 5.44 -24.23 2.80
N TYR A 196 5.39 -23.23 1.94
CA TYR A 196 4.71 -23.30 0.65
C TYR A 196 5.62 -23.89 -0.42
N SER A 197 5.07 -24.71 -1.32
CA SER A 197 5.81 -25.23 -2.47
C SER A 197 6.01 -24.20 -3.58
N GLU A 198 5.14 -23.19 -3.64
CA GLU A 198 5.12 -22.18 -4.68
C GLU A 198 4.58 -20.85 -4.14
N ALA A 199 5.02 -19.75 -4.75
CA ALA A 199 4.45 -18.43 -4.54
C ALA A 199 3.00 -18.34 -5.06
N GLY A 200 2.37 -17.19 -4.88
CA GLY A 200 1.01 -16.90 -5.31
C GLY A 200 0.04 -16.70 -4.15
N GLN A 201 -1.20 -16.39 -4.51
CA GLN A 201 -2.29 -16.22 -3.56
C GLN A 201 -2.62 -17.52 -2.83
N LYS A 202 -2.61 -17.48 -1.50
CA LYS A 202 -2.99 -18.59 -0.62
C LYS A 202 -4.31 -18.31 0.07
N LEU A 203 -5.21 -19.28 0.02
CA LEU A 203 -6.50 -19.23 0.69
C LEU A 203 -6.40 -19.86 2.08
N ILE A 204 -6.36 -19.03 3.12
CA ILE A 204 -6.28 -19.48 4.52
C ILE A 204 -7.70 -19.75 5.03
N ARG A 205 -7.99 -21.00 5.37
CA ARG A 205 -9.33 -21.44 5.78
C ARG A 205 -9.32 -21.74 7.27
N PHE A 206 -10.12 -21.01 8.02
CA PHE A 206 -10.31 -21.15 9.46
C PHE A 206 -11.57 -21.97 9.71
N LYS A 207 -11.48 -22.97 10.58
CA LYS A 207 -12.61 -23.70 11.14
C LYS A 207 -12.63 -23.45 12.64
N ILE A 208 -13.68 -22.80 13.11
CA ILE A 208 -13.86 -22.34 14.48
C ILE A 208 -14.98 -23.18 15.10
N SER A 209 -14.68 -23.95 16.13
CA SER A 209 -15.68 -24.73 16.87
C SER A 209 -16.06 -23.99 18.14
N LEU A 210 -17.36 -23.82 18.37
CA LEU A 210 -17.89 -23.15 19.55
C LEU A 210 -18.30 -24.17 20.62
N ASP A 211 -18.38 -23.74 21.87
CA ASP A 211 -18.90 -24.53 23.00
C ASP A 211 -20.36 -24.97 22.84
N THR A 212 -21.12 -24.28 21.98
CA THR A 212 -22.47 -24.65 21.57
C THR A 212 -22.51 -25.89 20.66
N GLY A 213 -21.36 -26.34 20.16
CA GLY A 213 -21.24 -27.39 19.14
C GLY A 213 -21.34 -26.89 17.70
N GLU A 214 -21.56 -25.58 17.50
CA GLU A 214 -21.54 -24.96 16.17
C GLU A 214 -20.11 -24.95 15.60
N VAL A 215 -19.99 -25.21 14.30
CA VAL A 215 -18.72 -25.16 13.56
C VAL A 215 -18.83 -24.14 12.44
N ILE A 216 -18.01 -23.10 12.51
CA ILE A 216 -18.02 -21.97 11.59
C ILE A 216 -16.76 -22.01 10.72
N THR A 217 -16.92 -21.95 9.39
CA THR A 217 -15.79 -21.85 8.46
C THR A 217 -15.67 -20.43 7.89
N ARG A 218 -14.47 -19.86 7.91
CA ARG A 218 -14.16 -18.54 7.33
C ARG A 218 -12.87 -18.58 6.51
N ASN A 219 -12.82 -17.72 5.49
CA ASN A 219 -11.72 -17.72 4.54
C ASN A 219 -11.04 -16.35 4.51
N SER A 220 -9.71 -16.35 4.52
CA SER A 220 -8.87 -15.18 4.28
C SER A 220 -7.91 -15.44 3.14
N LYS A 221 -7.30 -14.39 2.58
CA LYS A 221 -6.24 -14.52 1.57
C LYS A 221 -4.96 -13.79 1.95
N ILE A 222 -3.82 -14.31 1.51
CA ILE A 222 -2.50 -13.67 1.56
C ILE A 222 -1.74 -13.98 0.27
N GLU A 223 -1.01 -13.01 -0.27
CA GLU A 223 -0.08 -13.23 -1.37
C GLU A 223 1.29 -13.66 -0.83
N ILE A 224 1.77 -14.84 -1.23
CA ILE A 224 3.13 -15.29 -0.92
C ILE A 224 4.02 -14.98 -2.12
N LEU A 225 5.05 -14.19 -1.92
CA LEU A 225 6.05 -13.86 -2.94
C LEU A 225 7.32 -14.66 -2.67
N TYR A 226 8.10 -14.97 -3.71
CA TYR A 226 9.42 -15.56 -3.50
C TYR A 226 10.35 -14.55 -2.82
N SER A 227 11.09 -15.01 -1.80
CA SER A 227 12.25 -14.28 -1.31
C SER A 227 13.45 -14.44 -2.23
N ASN A 228 14.49 -13.62 -2.03
CA ASN A 228 15.74 -13.74 -2.79
C ASN A 228 16.37 -15.13 -2.58
N ALA A 229 16.24 -15.71 -1.38
CA ALA A 229 16.71 -17.06 -1.09
C ALA A 229 15.90 -18.12 -1.85
N ASP A 230 14.59 -17.95 -1.96
CA ASP A 230 13.72 -18.88 -2.71
C ASP A 230 14.03 -18.82 -4.22
N LEU A 231 14.22 -17.62 -4.77
CA LEU A 231 14.60 -17.40 -6.17
C LEU A 231 15.98 -18.02 -6.47
N SER A 232 16.96 -17.80 -5.59
CA SER A 232 18.27 -18.43 -5.71
C SER A 232 18.20 -19.96 -5.71
N ALA A 233 17.40 -20.55 -4.80
CA ALA A 233 17.22 -22.00 -4.74
C ALA A 233 16.44 -22.58 -5.93
N ARG A 234 15.49 -21.82 -6.49
CA ARG A 234 14.57 -22.29 -7.54
C ARG A 234 15.11 -22.09 -8.96
N SER A 235 15.63 -20.90 -9.26
CA SER A 235 16.04 -20.47 -10.60
C SER A 235 17.54 -20.18 -10.70
N GLY A 236 18.27 -20.14 -9.58
CA GLY A 236 19.67 -19.75 -9.56
C GLY A 236 19.89 -18.24 -9.60
N ASP A 237 18.82 -17.46 -9.40
CA ASP A 237 18.86 -15.99 -9.39
C ASP A 237 19.81 -15.48 -8.30
N VAL A 238 20.53 -14.40 -8.59
CA VAL A 238 21.53 -13.82 -7.69
C VAL A 238 21.19 -12.36 -7.44
N ILE A 239 20.18 -12.16 -6.60
CA ILE A 239 19.71 -10.84 -6.18
C ILE A 239 20.55 -10.35 -5.00
N ASN A 240 21.27 -9.26 -5.20
CA ASN A 240 22.16 -8.66 -4.23
C ASN A 240 21.48 -7.46 -3.57
N THR A 241 21.26 -7.53 -2.25
CA THR A 241 20.77 -6.40 -1.46
C THR A 241 21.96 -5.57 -0.96
N PHE A 242 21.90 -4.25 -1.12
CA PHE A 242 22.96 -3.34 -0.68
C PHE A 242 22.40 -2.05 -0.10
N THR A 243 23.15 -1.43 0.81
CA THR A 243 22.84 -0.11 1.38
C THR A 243 23.74 0.91 0.72
N SER A 244 23.18 2.07 0.35
CA SER A 244 24.00 3.14 -0.24
C SER A 244 25.06 3.64 0.76
N SER A 245 26.27 3.88 0.26
CA SER A 245 27.35 4.53 0.98
C SER A 245 27.13 6.04 1.13
N ILE A 246 26.25 6.63 0.32
CA ILE A 246 25.94 8.05 0.30
C ILE A 246 24.56 8.29 0.92
N THR A 247 24.52 9.14 1.94
CA THR A 247 23.27 9.61 2.54
C THR A 247 22.97 11.01 2.01
N PRO A 248 21.92 11.21 1.19
CA PRO A 248 21.56 12.55 0.74
C PRO A 248 20.99 13.36 1.90
N ASP A 249 21.26 14.67 1.92
CA ASP A 249 20.60 15.58 2.86
C ASP A 249 19.14 15.82 2.45
N LEU A 250 18.21 15.33 3.26
CA LEU A 250 16.77 15.45 3.06
C LEU A 250 16.12 16.41 4.09
N SER A 251 16.92 17.12 4.88
CA SER A 251 16.42 18.05 5.91
C SER A 251 15.53 19.16 5.36
N VAL A 252 15.77 19.57 4.11
CA VAL A 252 14.94 20.55 3.38
C VAL A 252 13.48 20.10 3.21
N TYR A 253 13.22 18.79 3.27
CA TYR A 253 11.89 18.22 3.20
C TYR A 253 11.23 18.11 4.59
N GLY A 254 11.96 18.37 5.67
CA GLY A 254 11.49 18.22 7.05
C GLY A 254 11.93 16.91 7.72
N GLU A 255 12.77 16.10 7.08
CA GLU A 255 13.40 14.93 7.71
C GLU A 255 14.35 15.39 8.82
N THR A 256 14.12 14.94 10.06
CA THR A 256 14.99 15.28 11.21
C THR A 256 16.36 14.61 11.12
N MET A 257 16.41 13.43 10.50
CA MET A 257 17.61 12.67 10.22
C MET A 257 17.49 12.05 8.82
N SER A 258 18.53 12.20 8.01
CA SER A 258 18.58 11.54 6.71
C SER A 258 19.25 10.16 6.85
N TYR A 259 18.75 9.20 6.07
CA TYR A 259 19.22 7.82 6.07
C TYR A 259 19.58 7.38 4.64
N PRO A 260 20.55 6.46 4.47
CA PRO A 260 20.83 5.88 3.17
C PRO A 260 19.67 4.99 2.70
N GLY A 261 19.55 4.86 1.38
CA GLY A 261 18.63 3.90 0.76
C GLY A 261 19.14 2.46 0.84
N ILE A 262 18.24 1.49 0.71
CA ILE A 262 18.56 0.08 0.45
C ILE A 262 17.97 -0.29 -0.91
N GLY A 263 18.80 -0.91 -1.76
CA GLY A 263 18.44 -1.37 -3.09
C GLY A 263 18.70 -2.86 -3.26
N GLU A 264 18.11 -3.43 -4.30
CA GLU A 264 18.40 -4.78 -4.80
C GLU A 264 18.88 -4.68 -6.24
N TYR A 265 19.93 -5.42 -6.61
CA TYR A 265 20.34 -5.53 -8.01
C TYR A 265 20.63 -6.97 -8.42
N GLU A 266 20.49 -7.23 -9.72
CA GLU A 266 20.84 -8.51 -10.33
C GLU A 266 21.54 -8.28 -11.68
N LEU A 267 22.46 -9.19 -12.00
CA LEU A 267 23.23 -9.20 -13.23
C LEU A 267 22.72 -10.29 -14.16
N PHE A 268 22.33 -9.88 -15.36
CA PHE A 268 22.01 -10.77 -16.47
C PHE A 268 23.14 -10.67 -17.48
N LEU A 269 24.16 -11.50 -17.30
CA LEU A 269 25.34 -11.49 -18.16
C LEU A 269 25.01 -11.91 -19.59
N SER A 270 25.77 -11.39 -20.54
CA SER A 270 25.77 -11.88 -21.91
C SER A 270 26.18 -13.37 -21.99
N PRO A 271 25.92 -14.09 -23.10
CA PRO A 271 26.28 -15.51 -23.25
C PRO A 271 27.77 -15.84 -23.09
N ASP A 272 28.67 -14.85 -23.19
CA ASP A 272 30.10 -15.05 -22.90
C ASP A 272 30.43 -15.12 -21.40
N ASN A 273 29.46 -14.79 -20.54
CA ASN A 273 29.55 -14.82 -19.09
C ASN A 273 30.68 -13.93 -18.54
N VAL A 274 30.96 -12.82 -19.22
CA VAL A 274 31.91 -11.78 -18.78
C VAL A 274 31.13 -10.48 -18.61
N LEU A 275 31.21 -9.87 -17.43
CA LEU A 275 30.69 -8.52 -17.21
C LEU A 275 31.63 -7.52 -17.92
N ASP A 276 31.24 -7.02 -19.10
CA ASP A 276 32.07 -6.09 -19.89
C ASP A 276 31.27 -4.91 -20.47
N LYS A 277 30.03 -5.11 -20.92
CA LYS A 277 29.20 -4.10 -21.60
C LYS A 277 27.89 -3.85 -20.87
N PRO A 278 27.92 -3.23 -19.68
CA PRO A 278 26.75 -3.11 -18.84
C PRO A 278 25.73 -2.08 -19.36
N ILE A 279 24.46 -2.50 -19.34
CA ILE A 279 23.26 -1.68 -19.48
C ILE A 279 22.55 -1.69 -18.13
N PHE A 280 22.52 -0.54 -17.46
CA PHE A 280 21.77 -0.37 -16.22
C PHE A 280 20.31 -0.09 -16.55
N LEU A 281 19.39 -0.87 -16.00
CA LEU A 281 17.95 -0.64 -16.05
C LEU A 281 17.45 -0.29 -14.65
N VAL A 282 16.98 0.93 -14.48
CA VAL A 282 16.60 1.49 -13.17
C VAL A 282 15.09 1.46 -13.01
N ASP A 283 14.58 0.79 -11.99
CA ASP A 283 13.13 0.71 -11.81
C ASP A 283 12.46 2.07 -11.60
N GLY A 284 11.19 2.14 -11.99
CA GLY A 284 10.34 3.31 -11.83
C GLY A 284 9.64 3.34 -10.48
N PHE A 285 8.55 4.11 -10.43
CA PHE A 285 7.69 4.19 -9.26
C PHE A 285 7.00 2.83 -9.05
N ASP A 286 7.20 2.23 -7.88
CA ASP A 286 6.67 0.91 -7.49
C ASP A 286 6.24 0.85 -6.01
N PRO A 287 5.20 1.59 -5.60
CA PRO A 287 4.65 1.46 -4.26
C PRO A 287 4.28 0.02 -3.92
N GLU A 288 4.54 -0.36 -2.68
CA GLU A 288 4.37 -1.69 -2.12
C GLU A 288 5.31 -2.78 -2.69
N ASP A 289 6.42 -2.42 -3.35
CA ASP A 289 7.41 -3.36 -3.94
C ASP A 289 6.69 -4.47 -4.70
N SER A 290 5.85 -4.04 -5.65
CA SER A 290 4.89 -4.88 -6.34
C SER A 290 5.49 -5.65 -7.51
N ARG A 291 6.66 -5.21 -8.01
CA ARG A 291 7.40 -5.83 -9.10
C ARG A 291 8.66 -6.53 -8.58
N SER A 292 8.90 -7.74 -9.08
CA SER A 292 10.20 -8.40 -8.91
C SER A 292 11.19 -7.90 -9.95
N ILE A 293 12.49 -8.18 -9.75
CA ILE A 293 13.53 -7.91 -10.76
C ILE A 293 13.22 -8.58 -12.11
N LEU A 294 12.74 -9.83 -12.09
CA LEU A 294 12.27 -10.49 -13.33
C LEU A 294 11.07 -9.75 -13.93
N GLY A 295 10.14 -9.27 -13.10
CA GLY A 295 9.04 -8.41 -13.57
C GLY A 295 9.52 -7.12 -14.22
N ILE A 296 10.62 -6.52 -13.74
CA ILE A 296 11.26 -5.35 -14.34
C ILE A 296 11.92 -5.74 -15.67
N TYR A 297 12.62 -6.87 -15.74
CA TYR A 297 13.16 -7.41 -16.99
C TYR A 297 12.05 -7.66 -18.02
N ASP A 298 10.89 -8.14 -17.58
CA ASP A 298 9.71 -8.36 -18.41
C ASP A 298 9.06 -7.07 -18.93
N LEU A 299 9.34 -5.90 -18.33
CA LEU A 299 8.91 -4.62 -18.91
C LEU A 299 9.64 -4.30 -20.23
N LEU A 300 10.74 -4.99 -20.53
CA LEU A 300 11.42 -4.93 -21.82
C LEU A 300 10.73 -5.78 -22.91
N ASN A 301 9.65 -6.49 -22.57
CA ASN A 301 8.87 -7.25 -23.54
C ASN A 301 8.14 -6.31 -24.51
N PHE A 302 8.19 -6.63 -25.79
CA PHE A 302 7.47 -5.94 -26.85
C PHE A 302 6.92 -6.92 -27.88
N ASN A 303 5.87 -6.52 -28.59
CA ASN A 303 5.30 -7.30 -29.68
C ASN A 303 6.01 -6.96 -30.99
N ASP A 304 6.64 -7.95 -31.63
CA ASP A 304 7.35 -7.79 -32.91
C ASP A 304 6.45 -7.98 -34.16
N GLY A 305 5.13 -8.08 -33.95
CA GLY A 305 4.11 -8.32 -34.97
C GLY A 305 3.64 -9.77 -35.05
N SER A 306 4.41 -10.72 -34.50
CA SER A 306 4.09 -12.16 -34.56
C SER A 306 4.26 -12.88 -33.22
N SER A 307 5.12 -12.37 -32.35
CA SER A 307 5.42 -12.95 -31.05
C SER A 307 5.79 -11.87 -30.03
N THR A 308 5.86 -12.27 -28.75
CA THR A 308 6.48 -11.45 -27.72
C THR A 308 7.99 -11.67 -27.80
N SER A 309 8.73 -10.60 -28.07
CA SER A 309 10.19 -10.52 -28.00
C SER A 309 10.60 -9.69 -26.76
N ASN A 310 11.82 -9.88 -26.25
CA ASN A 310 12.33 -9.10 -25.11
C ASN A 310 13.58 -8.31 -25.54
N LEU A 311 13.59 -7.00 -25.32
CA LEU A 311 14.75 -6.15 -25.68
C LEU A 311 16.00 -6.56 -24.91
N GLY A 312 15.86 -6.98 -23.66
CA GLY A 312 16.95 -7.46 -22.83
C GLY A 312 17.62 -8.71 -23.39
N ASP A 313 16.83 -9.68 -23.83
CA ASP A 313 17.34 -10.90 -24.47
C ASP A 313 18.08 -10.59 -25.77
N ILE A 314 17.54 -9.65 -26.57
CA ILE A 314 18.16 -9.22 -27.82
C ILE A 314 19.52 -8.59 -27.57
N VAL A 315 19.64 -7.63 -26.64
CA VAL A 315 20.93 -6.97 -26.39
C VAL A 315 21.94 -7.91 -25.73
N ARG A 316 21.48 -8.86 -24.90
CA ARG A 316 22.35 -9.91 -24.35
C ARG A 316 22.90 -10.82 -25.45
N ALA A 317 22.09 -11.19 -26.44
CA ALA A 317 22.56 -11.94 -27.60
C ALA A 317 23.62 -11.18 -28.43
N GLU A 318 23.59 -9.84 -28.39
CA GLU A 318 24.60 -8.95 -28.99
C GLU A 318 25.82 -8.69 -28.06
N GLY A 319 25.90 -9.38 -26.91
CA GLY A 319 27.03 -9.32 -25.99
C GLY A 319 26.97 -8.18 -24.97
N PHE A 320 25.80 -7.60 -24.69
CA PHE A 320 25.61 -6.65 -23.58
C PHE A 320 25.18 -7.37 -22.30
N ASP A 321 25.57 -6.83 -21.15
CA ASP A 321 25.08 -7.28 -19.84
C ASP A 321 23.96 -6.36 -19.37
N ILE A 322 23.01 -6.90 -18.59
CA ILE A 322 21.94 -6.08 -17.99
C ILE A 322 22.09 -6.07 -16.48
N VAL A 323 22.12 -4.88 -15.92
CA VAL A 323 22.18 -4.62 -14.48
C VAL A 323 20.85 -3.99 -14.08
N ILE A 324 19.97 -4.75 -13.42
CA ILE A 324 18.69 -4.21 -12.96
C ILE A 324 18.85 -3.65 -11.54
N LEU A 325 18.34 -2.45 -11.29
CA LEU A 325 18.24 -1.87 -9.95
C LEU A 325 16.77 -1.75 -9.52
N ASN A 326 16.40 -2.46 -8.46
CA ASN A 326 15.11 -2.43 -7.78
C ASN A 326 15.19 -1.71 -6.42
N PHE A 327 14.06 -1.16 -5.96
CA PHE A 327 13.94 -0.45 -4.68
C PHE A 327 12.94 -1.17 -3.76
N PRO A 328 13.40 -2.12 -2.93
CA PRO A 328 12.51 -2.99 -2.17
C PRO A 328 11.83 -2.28 -0.98
N ILE A 329 10.83 -2.94 -0.38
CA ILE A 329 10.45 -2.63 1.01
C ILE A 329 11.50 -3.20 1.96
N TYR A 330 11.99 -2.39 2.89
CA TYR A 330 12.96 -2.80 3.90
C TYR A 330 12.65 -2.26 5.30
N VAL A 331 13.22 -2.90 6.31
CA VAL A 331 13.23 -2.40 7.69
C VAL A 331 14.54 -1.69 7.92
N ARG A 332 14.48 -0.39 8.18
CA ARG A 332 15.65 0.43 8.49
C ARG A 332 16.20 0.04 9.86
N SER A 333 17.49 -0.30 9.92
CA SER A 333 18.13 -0.87 11.12
C SER A 333 18.28 0.14 12.27
N GLN A 334 18.28 1.44 11.98
CA GLN A 334 18.50 2.49 12.98
C GLN A 334 17.29 2.72 13.89
N ASP A 335 16.07 2.55 13.38
CA ASP A 335 14.83 2.91 14.09
C ASP A 335 13.65 1.95 13.84
N ASN A 336 13.87 0.84 13.13
CA ASN A 336 12.86 -0.14 12.74
C ASN A 336 11.70 0.45 11.89
N ALA A 337 11.92 1.58 11.23
CA ALA A 337 10.97 2.10 10.27
C ALA A 337 10.87 1.14 9.07
N VAL A 338 9.64 0.82 8.67
CA VAL A 338 9.36 0.15 7.39
C VAL A 338 9.40 1.22 6.31
N VAL A 339 10.33 1.08 5.37
CA VAL A 339 10.53 2.01 4.24
C VAL A 339 10.13 1.30 2.96
N ASP A 340 9.35 2.00 2.13
CA ASP A 340 8.98 1.57 0.79
C ASP A 340 9.89 2.26 -0.23
N GLY A 341 10.95 1.56 -0.65
CA GLY A 341 11.95 2.11 -1.57
C GLY A 341 11.37 2.52 -2.93
N GLY A 342 10.37 1.80 -3.41
CA GLY A 342 9.71 2.04 -4.70
C GLY A 342 8.90 3.34 -4.77
N ALA A 343 8.67 3.99 -3.62
CA ALA A 343 7.98 5.28 -3.52
C ALA A 343 8.75 6.33 -2.70
N ASP A 344 10.01 6.05 -2.35
CA ASP A 344 10.86 6.91 -1.52
C ASP A 344 11.42 8.12 -2.28
N PHE A 345 12.16 9.00 -1.59
CA PHE A 345 12.78 10.18 -2.19
C PHE A 345 13.66 9.80 -3.38
N ILE A 346 13.46 10.49 -4.50
CA ILE A 346 14.23 10.25 -5.74
C ILE A 346 15.73 10.43 -5.51
N GLU A 347 16.15 11.39 -4.67
CA GLU A 347 17.56 11.59 -4.32
C GLU A 347 18.16 10.41 -3.55
N ARG A 348 17.38 9.77 -2.66
CA ARG A 348 17.83 8.60 -1.90
C ARG A 348 18.02 7.40 -2.82
N ASN A 349 17.08 7.21 -3.74
CA ASN A 349 17.19 6.17 -4.76
C ASN A 349 18.33 6.44 -5.77
N ALA A 350 18.59 7.71 -6.09
CA ALA A 350 19.69 8.08 -6.98
C ALA A 350 21.06 7.70 -6.39
N MET A 351 21.25 7.83 -5.08
CA MET A 351 22.51 7.45 -4.43
C MET A 351 22.80 5.95 -4.51
N LEU A 352 21.77 5.10 -4.54
CA LEU A 352 21.94 3.66 -4.81
C LEU A 352 22.49 3.42 -6.22
N LEU A 353 22.03 4.17 -7.23
CA LEU A 353 22.55 4.03 -8.58
C LEU A 353 23.99 4.54 -8.69
N VAL A 354 24.36 5.61 -7.98
CA VAL A 354 25.76 6.09 -7.93
C VAL A 354 26.69 4.98 -7.42
N ASP A 355 26.33 4.33 -6.31
CA ASP A 355 27.11 3.23 -5.75
C ASP A 355 27.15 2.02 -6.69
N LEU A 356 26.02 1.67 -7.31
CA LEU A 356 25.95 0.54 -8.23
C LEU A 356 26.79 0.78 -9.49
N ILE A 357 26.79 1.99 -10.05
CA ILE A 357 27.68 2.35 -11.17
C ILE A 357 29.15 2.19 -10.76
N ASN A 358 29.55 2.70 -9.59
CA ASN A 358 30.93 2.56 -9.12
C ASN A 358 31.33 1.11 -8.89
N LEU A 359 30.43 0.30 -8.33
CA LEU A 359 30.65 -1.13 -8.10
C LEU A 359 30.89 -1.85 -9.43
N ILE A 360 29.96 -1.71 -10.38
CA ILE A 360 30.07 -2.36 -11.69
C ILE A 360 31.26 -1.84 -12.49
N ASN A 361 31.60 -0.55 -12.41
CA ASN A 361 32.80 -0.02 -13.06
C ASN A 361 34.10 -0.59 -12.47
N THR A 362 34.09 -0.98 -11.19
CA THR A 362 35.24 -1.61 -10.55
C THR A 362 35.38 -3.07 -10.97
N ASP A 363 34.25 -3.76 -11.16
CA ASP A 363 34.22 -5.21 -11.40
C ASP A 363 34.22 -5.59 -12.88
N LYS A 364 33.75 -4.70 -13.78
CA LYS A 364 33.68 -4.99 -15.21
C LYS A 364 35.06 -5.15 -15.85
N VAL A 365 35.14 -6.05 -16.82
CA VAL A 365 36.34 -6.32 -17.60
C VAL A 365 36.39 -5.39 -18.80
N GLY A 366 37.56 -4.78 -19.04
CA GLY A 366 37.75 -3.89 -20.18
C GLY A 366 37.30 -2.46 -19.90
N ASN A 367 37.11 -1.69 -20.97
CA ASN A 367 36.86 -0.24 -20.91
C ASN A 367 35.57 0.15 -21.66
N GLU A 368 34.66 -0.79 -21.87
CA GLU A 368 33.38 -0.50 -22.52
C GLU A 368 32.52 0.32 -21.56
N GLN A 369 32.13 1.51 -22.02
CA GLN A 369 31.39 2.46 -21.19
C GLN A 369 29.95 1.98 -20.98
N ASN A 370 29.33 2.37 -19.87
CA ASN A 370 27.98 1.99 -19.50
C ASN A 370 26.91 2.59 -20.42
N VAL A 371 25.76 1.92 -20.50
CA VAL A 371 24.47 2.53 -20.89
C VAL A 371 23.57 2.59 -19.67
N VAL A 372 22.84 3.68 -19.46
CA VAL A 372 21.85 3.77 -18.38
C VAL A 372 20.47 4.05 -18.97
N ILE A 373 19.48 3.22 -18.62
CA ILE A 373 18.08 3.33 -19.06
C ILE A 373 17.21 3.52 -17.82
N GLY A 374 16.46 4.62 -17.82
CA GLY A 374 15.53 4.97 -16.75
C GLY A 374 14.09 5.12 -17.27
N PRO A 375 13.26 4.08 -17.17
CA PRO A 375 11.82 4.19 -17.38
C PRO A 375 11.10 4.96 -16.27
N SER A 376 10.13 5.81 -16.62
CA SER A 376 9.28 6.53 -15.66
C SER A 376 10.11 7.29 -14.60
N MET A 377 9.85 7.11 -13.31
CA MET A 377 10.64 7.66 -12.21
C MET A 377 12.13 7.24 -12.26
N GLY A 378 12.45 6.06 -12.81
CA GLY A 378 13.82 5.59 -13.01
C GLY A 378 14.64 6.54 -13.88
N GLY A 379 13.99 7.30 -14.78
CA GLY A 379 14.65 8.37 -15.53
C GLY A 379 14.99 9.60 -14.70
N LEU A 380 14.17 9.94 -13.69
CA LEU A 380 14.50 11.00 -12.73
C LEU A 380 15.64 10.56 -11.80
N ILE A 381 15.58 9.32 -11.31
CA ILE A 381 16.62 8.70 -10.48
C ILE A 381 17.96 8.69 -11.22
N SER A 382 17.98 8.16 -12.45
CA SER A 382 19.20 8.08 -13.26
C SER A 382 19.73 9.45 -13.69
N ARG A 383 18.86 10.39 -14.04
CA ARG A 383 19.25 11.79 -14.29
C ARG A 383 19.92 12.40 -13.07
N TYR A 384 19.31 12.25 -11.89
CA TYR A 384 19.87 12.80 -10.66
C TYR A 384 21.23 12.18 -10.34
N ALA A 385 21.36 10.85 -10.42
CA ALA A 385 22.60 10.15 -10.14
C ALA A 385 23.74 10.57 -11.08
N LEU A 386 23.49 10.63 -12.39
CA LEU A 386 24.50 11.02 -13.38
C LEU A 386 24.89 12.50 -13.24
N ASN A 387 23.91 13.40 -13.06
CA ASN A 387 24.17 14.80 -12.76
C ASN A 387 25.03 14.96 -11.49
N TYR A 388 24.72 14.20 -10.45
CA TYR A 388 25.45 14.21 -9.20
C TYR A 388 26.90 13.75 -9.40
N MET A 389 27.11 12.63 -10.12
CA MET A 389 28.45 12.13 -10.40
C MET A 389 29.28 13.16 -11.18
N GLU A 390 28.72 13.78 -12.21
CA GLU A 390 29.41 14.84 -12.96
C GLU A 390 29.73 16.06 -12.08
N ASN A 391 28.76 16.52 -11.28
CA ASN A 391 28.94 17.63 -10.34
C ASN A 391 30.05 17.37 -9.32
N GLN A 392 30.17 16.12 -8.86
CA GLN A 392 31.17 15.69 -7.89
C GLN A 392 32.49 15.24 -8.54
N ASN A 393 32.66 15.41 -9.86
CA ASN A 393 33.81 14.94 -10.63
C ASN A 393 34.08 13.42 -10.48
N MET A 394 33.03 12.63 -10.31
CA MET A 394 33.08 11.17 -10.28
C MET A 394 33.00 10.63 -11.70
N ASN A 395 33.90 9.70 -12.05
CA ASN A 395 33.84 9.03 -13.35
C ASN A 395 32.73 7.98 -13.36
N HIS A 396 31.58 8.32 -13.95
CA HIS A 396 30.46 7.39 -14.14
C HIS A 396 30.70 6.38 -15.27
N ASP A 397 31.76 6.55 -16.06
CA ASP A 397 32.14 5.73 -17.22
C ASP A 397 30.93 5.31 -18.08
N THR A 398 30.11 6.27 -18.47
CA THR A 398 28.84 6.07 -19.18
C THR A 398 28.92 6.81 -20.50
N ARG A 399 28.43 6.23 -21.59
CA ARG A 399 28.41 6.88 -22.91
C ARG A 399 27.02 7.32 -23.35
N LEU A 400 25.98 6.66 -22.84
CA LEU A 400 24.60 6.83 -23.28
C LEU A 400 23.66 6.75 -22.09
N TRP A 401 22.82 7.76 -21.93
CA TRP A 401 21.67 7.74 -21.05
C TRP A 401 20.38 7.82 -21.86
N ILE A 402 19.44 6.92 -21.56
CA ILE A 402 18.12 6.84 -22.18
C ILE A 402 17.08 7.10 -21.10
N SER A 403 16.42 8.25 -21.19
CA SER A 403 15.20 8.52 -20.43
C SER A 403 14.01 7.96 -21.19
N PHE A 404 13.29 7.03 -20.58
CA PHE A 404 12.14 6.36 -21.19
C PHE A 404 10.86 6.80 -20.48
N ASP A 405 10.02 7.58 -21.16
CA ASP A 405 8.72 8.05 -20.68
C ASP A 405 8.76 8.66 -19.26
N SER A 406 9.83 9.39 -18.97
CA SER A 406 10.12 9.90 -17.62
C SER A 406 9.47 11.26 -17.38
N PRO A 407 8.83 11.50 -16.22
CA PRO A 407 8.12 12.74 -15.93
C PRO A 407 9.07 13.88 -15.51
N HIS A 408 9.97 14.32 -16.39
CA HIS A 408 10.95 15.40 -16.12
C HIS A 408 10.33 16.74 -15.72
N GLN A 409 9.09 17.00 -16.14
CA GLN A 409 8.32 18.19 -15.77
C GLN A 409 7.23 17.88 -14.74
N GLY A 410 7.19 16.64 -14.26
CA GLY A 410 6.17 16.12 -13.36
C GLY A 410 5.11 15.27 -14.05
N ALA A 411 4.32 14.60 -13.22
CA ALA A 411 3.20 13.74 -13.61
C ALA A 411 1.87 14.39 -13.22
N ASN A 412 0.83 14.15 -14.01
CA ASN A 412 -0.51 14.67 -13.74
C ASN A 412 -1.47 13.51 -13.46
N VAL A 413 -1.94 13.41 -12.22
CA VAL A 413 -3.06 12.54 -11.82
C VAL A 413 -4.26 13.44 -11.57
N PRO A 414 -5.44 13.17 -12.16
CA PRO A 414 -6.59 14.05 -12.01
C PRO A 414 -6.89 14.39 -10.54
N ILE A 415 -6.89 15.68 -10.21
CA ILE A 415 -7.01 16.18 -8.83
C ILE A 415 -8.31 15.72 -8.14
N GLY A 416 -9.39 15.61 -8.91
CA GLY A 416 -10.66 15.05 -8.43
C GLY A 416 -10.55 13.62 -7.92
N PHE A 417 -9.73 12.77 -8.56
CA PHE A 417 -9.49 11.41 -8.08
C PHE A 417 -8.66 11.40 -6.80
N GLN A 418 -7.62 12.25 -6.72
CA GLN A 418 -6.81 12.36 -5.51
C GLN A 418 -7.67 12.78 -4.31
N HIS A 419 -8.49 13.83 -4.45
CA HIS A 419 -9.38 14.28 -3.40
C HIS A 419 -10.48 13.27 -3.06
N GLN A 420 -11.12 12.66 -4.06
CA GLN A 420 -12.18 11.70 -3.81
C GLN A 420 -11.68 10.51 -2.99
N PHE A 421 -10.53 9.96 -3.34
CA PHE A 421 -9.97 8.84 -2.58
C PHE A 421 -9.46 9.27 -1.19
N ASN A 422 -8.87 10.47 -1.06
CA ASN A 422 -8.50 10.98 0.26
C ASN A 422 -9.73 11.18 1.16
N PHE A 423 -10.81 11.73 0.61
CA PHE A 423 -12.06 11.93 1.33
C PHE A 423 -12.73 10.61 1.72
N LEU A 424 -12.76 9.60 0.84
CA LEU A 424 -13.28 8.28 1.21
C LEU A 424 -12.40 7.57 2.25
N ALA A 425 -11.09 7.80 2.22
CA ALA A 425 -10.13 7.16 3.13
C ALA A 425 -10.09 7.80 4.53
N PHE A 426 -10.37 9.11 4.64
CA PHE A 426 -10.17 9.88 5.88
C PHE A 426 -11.27 10.88 6.24
N GLY A 427 -12.19 11.22 5.33
CA GLY A 427 -13.17 12.31 5.52
C GLY A 427 -14.60 11.85 5.78
N LEU A 428 -14.79 10.56 6.04
CA LEU A 428 -16.08 9.96 6.39
C LEU A 428 -16.15 9.64 7.89
N ASP A 429 -15.43 10.37 8.74
CA ASP A 429 -15.36 10.18 10.19
C ASP A 429 -16.35 11.02 11.01
N ASP A 430 -16.80 12.16 10.47
CA ASP A 430 -17.73 13.09 11.14
C ASP A 430 -19.22 12.74 11.00
N PHE A 431 -19.54 11.45 10.78
CA PHE A 431 -20.94 11.03 10.83
C PHE A 431 -21.36 10.77 12.27
N TRP A 432 -21.86 11.84 12.90
CA TRP A 432 -22.48 11.86 14.25
C TRP A 432 -23.26 10.59 14.66
N ILE A 433 -23.97 9.96 13.71
CA ILE A 433 -24.81 8.76 13.95
C ILE A 433 -24.11 7.47 13.50
N LEU A 434 -23.41 7.50 12.37
CA LEU A 434 -22.88 6.30 11.75
C LEU A 434 -21.49 5.93 12.31
N GLY A 435 -20.85 6.83 13.06
CA GLY A 435 -19.46 6.69 13.47
C GLY A 435 -18.49 6.84 12.31
N ASP A 436 -17.26 6.35 12.50
CA ASP A 436 -16.23 6.39 11.48
C ASP A 436 -16.57 5.44 10.30
N GLN A 437 -16.87 6.05 9.15
CA GLN A 437 -17.19 5.39 7.88
C GLN A 437 -16.05 5.45 6.85
N ASN A 438 -14.84 5.82 7.27
CA ASN A 438 -13.67 5.80 6.40
C ASN A 438 -13.45 4.41 5.79
N VAL A 439 -13.00 4.37 4.54
CA VAL A 439 -12.74 3.13 3.80
C VAL A 439 -11.29 2.71 4.03
N GLU A 440 -11.08 1.71 4.88
CA GLU A 440 -9.74 1.29 5.32
C GLU A 440 -8.85 0.79 4.16
N GLU A 441 -9.45 0.19 3.12
CA GLU A 441 -8.73 -0.31 1.94
C GLU A 441 -8.10 0.82 1.09
N LEU A 442 -8.60 2.06 1.19
CA LEU A 442 -8.05 3.19 0.43
C LEU A 442 -6.89 3.88 1.16
N GLN A 443 -6.73 3.68 2.47
CA GLN A 443 -5.67 4.36 3.23
C GLN A 443 -4.25 4.04 2.75
N PRO A 444 -3.89 2.78 2.38
CA PRO A 444 -2.57 2.48 1.82
C PRO A 444 -2.31 3.19 0.50
N PHE A 445 -3.32 3.33 -0.36
CA PHE A 445 -3.20 4.06 -1.62
C PHE A 445 -2.94 5.55 -1.37
N ILE A 446 -3.59 6.15 -0.39
CA ILE A 446 -3.33 7.55 -0.05
C ILE A 446 -1.95 7.71 0.61
N ASN A 447 -1.67 6.96 1.67
CA ASN A 447 -0.47 7.16 2.47
C ASN A 447 0.80 6.61 1.80
N GLY A 448 0.71 5.45 1.16
CA GLY A 448 1.84 4.76 0.52
C GLY A 448 2.09 5.19 -0.92
N MET A 449 1.07 5.69 -1.63
CA MET A 449 1.23 6.14 -3.01
C MET A 449 1.14 7.67 -3.16
N LEU A 450 -0.01 8.30 -2.90
CA LEU A 450 -0.20 9.74 -3.20
C LEU A 450 0.55 10.69 -2.25
N LYS A 451 0.70 10.30 -0.98
CA LYS A 451 1.48 11.02 0.04
C LYS A 451 2.93 10.51 0.13
N SER A 452 3.35 9.62 -0.77
CA SER A 452 4.74 9.16 -0.79
C SER A 452 5.70 10.31 -1.14
N PRO A 453 6.96 10.25 -0.67
CA PRO A 453 7.98 11.23 -1.06
C PRO A 453 8.09 11.41 -2.58
N ALA A 454 8.19 10.32 -3.34
CA ALA A 454 8.28 10.38 -4.79
C ALA A 454 7.06 11.04 -5.45
N ALA A 455 5.84 10.70 -5.03
CA ALA A 455 4.63 11.31 -5.60
C ALA A 455 4.58 12.82 -5.32
N ARG A 456 4.95 13.26 -4.12
CA ARG A 456 5.05 14.69 -3.78
C ARG A 456 6.11 15.43 -4.59
N GLN A 457 7.19 14.74 -5.01
CA GLN A 457 8.23 15.31 -5.88
C GLN A 457 7.80 15.38 -7.35
N MET A 458 6.94 14.44 -7.79
CA MET A 458 6.56 14.32 -9.21
C MET A 458 5.24 14.99 -9.57
N LEU A 459 4.24 15.03 -8.69
CA LEU A 459 2.90 15.52 -9.06
C LEU A 459 2.89 17.02 -9.32
N THR A 460 2.42 17.43 -10.50
CA THR A 460 2.26 18.84 -10.89
C THR A 460 1.10 19.51 -10.17
N ASP A 461 0.11 18.71 -9.75
CA ASP A 461 -1.06 19.12 -9.00
C ASP A 461 -1.30 18.05 -7.92
N GLN A 462 -1.27 18.43 -6.64
CA GLN A 462 -1.20 17.46 -5.54
C GLN A 462 -2.13 17.88 -4.41
N PHE A 463 -3.04 16.96 -4.03
CA PHE A 463 -4.20 17.25 -3.16
C PHE A 463 -3.85 17.87 -1.80
N GLU A 464 -2.69 17.57 -1.21
CA GLU A 464 -2.28 18.14 0.09
C GLU A 464 -2.08 19.66 0.01
N SER A 465 -1.80 20.19 -1.17
CA SER A 465 -1.67 21.63 -1.40
C SER A 465 -3.02 22.35 -1.49
N HIS A 466 -4.13 21.62 -1.51
CA HIS A 466 -5.49 22.18 -1.63
C HIS A 466 -6.37 21.91 -0.41
N ILE A 467 -5.91 21.14 0.56
CA ILE A 467 -6.68 20.82 1.76
C ILE A 467 -6.34 21.77 2.91
N THR A 468 -7.26 21.89 3.86
CA THR A 468 -7.01 22.61 5.12
C THR A 468 -6.24 21.75 6.11
N ASP A 469 -5.30 22.36 6.84
CA ASP A 469 -4.53 21.67 7.90
C ASP A 469 -5.39 21.20 9.08
N SER A 470 -6.65 21.66 9.19
CA SER A 470 -7.52 21.36 10.33
C SER A 470 -8.01 19.92 10.38
N ASP A 471 -8.22 19.28 9.23
CA ASP A 471 -8.79 17.93 9.13
C ASP A 471 -8.11 17.02 8.10
N GLY A 472 -7.20 17.56 7.27
CA GLY A 472 -6.48 16.78 6.26
C GLY A 472 -7.34 16.27 5.11
N VAL A 473 -8.58 16.75 4.95
CA VAL A 473 -9.53 16.30 3.91
C VAL A 473 -10.33 17.42 3.26
N THR A 474 -10.66 18.49 3.99
CA THR A 474 -11.53 19.55 3.48
C THR A 474 -10.80 20.37 2.42
N PHE A 475 -11.42 20.46 1.24
CA PHE A 475 -10.90 21.27 0.15
C PHE A 475 -11.02 22.77 0.46
N ASN A 476 -9.90 23.47 0.38
CA ASN A 476 -9.84 24.92 0.46
C ASN A 476 -10.14 25.54 -0.90
N SER A 477 -11.35 26.09 -1.05
CA SER A 477 -11.81 26.73 -2.30
C SER A 477 -10.96 27.94 -2.74
N ALA A 478 -10.19 28.54 -1.83
CA ALA A 478 -9.24 29.60 -2.18
C ALA A 478 -7.99 29.07 -2.89
N LEU A 479 -7.71 27.77 -2.80
CA LEU A 479 -6.56 27.08 -3.39
C LEU A 479 -6.98 26.27 -4.64
N ALA A 480 -8.00 26.69 -5.38
CA ALA A 480 -8.56 25.90 -6.48
C ALA A 480 -7.72 25.81 -7.77
N LEU A 481 -6.66 26.62 -7.89
CA LEU A 481 -5.74 26.55 -9.03
C LEU A 481 -4.72 25.42 -8.83
N PRO A 482 -4.21 24.80 -9.92
CA PRO A 482 -3.24 23.73 -9.82
C PRO A 482 -2.02 24.10 -9.00
N GLN A 483 -1.70 23.27 -8.01
CA GLN A 483 -0.62 23.49 -7.05
C GLN A 483 0.09 22.19 -6.73
N SER A 484 1.39 22.16 -6.98
CA SER A 484 2.25 21.07 -6.55
C SER A 484 2.55 21.14 -5.06
N HIS A 485 2.81 19.99 -4.45
CA HIS A 485 3.42 19.94 -3.12
C HIS A 485 4.79 20.65 -3.12
N TYR A 486 5.18 21.28 -2.00
CA TYR A 486 6.44 22.04 -1.92
C TYR A 486 7.70 21.20 -2.20
N TYR A 487 7.60 19.88 -2.01
CA TYR A 487 8.67 18.92 -2.35
C TYR A 487 9.07 19.01 -3.81
N LYS A 488 8.12 19.19 -4.73
CA LYS A 488 8.39 19.26 -6.16
C LYS A 488 9.34 20.41 -6.50
N GLY A 489 9.07 21.60 -5.98
CA GLY A 489 9.94 22.76 -6.23
C GLY A 489 11.36 22.60 -5.70
N ILE A 490 11.51 21.96 -4.53
CA ILE A 490 12.81 21.63 -3.95
C ILE A 490 13.55 20.61 -4.83
N PHE A 491 12.89 19.52 -5.21
CA PHE A 491 13.46 18.48 -6.05
C PHE A 491 13.87 19.02 -7.43
N ASP A 492 12.98 19.76 -8.09
CA ASP A 492 13.21 20.38 -9.39
C ASP A 492 14.44 21.31 -9.34
N ASN A 493 14.59 22.11 -8.28
CA ASN A 493 15.76 22.96 -8.10
C ASN A 493 17.04 22.14 -7.91
N ARG A 494 17.00 21.10 -7.06
CA ARG A 494 18.17 20.24 -6.81
C ARG A 494 18.64 19.56 -8.08
N ILE A 495 17.77 18.89 -8.82
CA ILE A 495 18.17 18.16 -10.01
C ILE A 495 18.66 19.10 -11.13
N GLN A 496 18.08 20.29 -11.25
CA GLN A 496 18.47 21.29 -12.26
C GLN A 496 19.79 22.00 -11.95
N THR A 497 20.17 22.12 -10.68
CA THR A 497 21.37 22.88 -10.26
C THR A 497 22.64 22.03 -10.16
N LEU A 498 22.53 20.70 -10.26
CA LEU A 498 23.69 19.81 -10.27
C LEU A 498 24.58 20.02 -11.51
N THR A 499 24.02 20.36 -12.66
CA THR A 499 24.75 20.68 -13.89
C THR A 499 24.23 21.98 -14.50
N THR A 500 24.93 22.53 -15.50
CA THR A 500 24.54 23.83 -16.09
C THR A 500 23.20 23.74 -16.84
N SER A 501 22.99 22.64 -17.54
CA SER A 501 21.77 22.34 -18.30
C SER A 501 20.68 21.67 -17.47
N GLY A 502 21.02 21.19 -16.26
CA GLY A 502 20.17 20.33 -15.44
C GLY A 502 20.09 18.89 -15.95
N PHE A 503 20.87 18.49 -16.95
CA PHE A 503 20.99 17.13 -17.47
C PHE A 503 22.47 16.70 -17.51
N PRO A 504 22.77 15.41 -17.67
CA PRO A 504 24.15 14.96 -17.79
C PRO A 504 24.80 15.57 -19.04
N GLU A 505 26.01 16.11 -18.91
CA GLU A 505 26.69 16.91 -19.92
C GLU A 505 27.87 16.18 -20.57
N LEU A 506 28.36 15.10 -19.95
CA LEU A 506 29.52 14.34 -20.43
C LEU A 506 29.14 13.13 -21.30
N ILE A 507 27.85 12.93 -21.56
CA ILE A 507 27.32 11.74 -22.23
C ILE A 507 26.32 12.09 -23.33
N ARG A 508 25.98 11.11 -24.17
CA ARG A 508 24.85 11.24 -25.09
C ARG A 508 23.54 11.02 -24.34
N ASN A 509 22.66 12.01 -24.37
CA ASN A 509 21.31 11.91 -23.82
C ASN A 509 20.30 11.59 -24.93
N VAL A 510 19.43 10.59 -24.70
CA VAL A 510 18.33 10.22 -25.57
C VAL A 510 17.04 10.17 -24.75
N SER A 511 15.96 10.72 -25.29
CA SER A 511 14.62 10.56 -24.71
C SER A 511 13.75 9.73 -25.64
N ILE A 512 13.05 8.76 -25.06
CA ILE A 512 12.05 7.94 -25.72
C ILE A 512 10.73 8.22 -25.00
N ILE A 513 9.66 8.45 -25.75
CA ILE A 513 8.32 8.63 -25.20
C ILE A 513 7.45 7.48 -25.69
N ASN A 514 6.69 6.87 -24.77
CA ASN A 514 5.63 5.95 -25.16
C ASN A 514 4.35 6.77 -25.37
N GLY A 515 4.31 7.50 -26.48
CA GLY A 515 3.17 8.35 -26.81
C GLY A 515 1.88 7.55 -27.02
N SER A 516 0.77 8.26 -27.22
CA SER A 516 -0.58 7.73 -27.51
C SER A 516 -0.71 6.87 -28.79
N GLY A 517 0.40 6.47 -29.42
CA GLY A 517 0.47 5.93 -30.76
C GLY A 517 0.46 7.02 -31.84
N ILE A 518 0.76 6.63 -33.09
CA ILE A 518 0.70 7.53 -34.25
C ILE A 518 -0.73 8.09 -34.38
N ASN A 519 -0.87 9.42 -34.38
CA ASN A 519 -2.10 10.19 -34.65
C ASN A 519 -3.26 10.18 -33.63
N ASN A 520 -3.08 9.69 -32.41
CA ASN A 520 -4.10 9.88 -31.36
C ASN A 520 -3.75 11.09 -30.50
N ARG A 521 -4.65 12.07 -30.39
CA ARG A 521 -4.53 13.14 -29.38
C ARG A 521 -5.03 12.61 -28.03
N TYR A 522 -4.36 13.04 -26.96
CA TYR A 522 -4.84 12.86 -25.58
C TYR A 522 -6.19 13.54 -25.35
#